data_AF-A0A4P8WJH6-F1
#
_entry.id   AF-A0A4P8WJH6-F1
#
_cell.length_a   1.000
_cell.length_b   1.000
_cell.length_c   1.000
_cell.angle_alpha   90.00
_cell.angle_beta   90.00
_cell.angle_gamma   90.00
#
_symmetry.space_group_name_H-M   'P 1'
#
loop_
_entity.id
_entity.type
_entity.pdbx_description
1 polymer ?
#
loop_
_entity_poly.entity_id
_entity_poly.type
_entity_poly.pdbx_seq_one_letter_code
_entity_poly.pdbx_strand_id
1 'polypeptide(L)'
;MLTARDREVLSGGSDLTRSAERDAKYRIREKVKQGFDDMSFLMDNLGEKDRELIFDDLLKQEVDHIAATLALIYLGIEDSPVDRKDPDKLFMESLGVAYYVCTNERGELYDVDFSINVERKKPDEDRLFRKIKRGDGTYADFVHLHTMGLVEDLYEYVIEEEKVISISMLGSETEYEITPRTAKARLSSGSN
;
A
#
# COMPACT_ATOMS: atom_id res chain seq x y z
N MET A 1 -7.28 20.40 -2.13
CA MET A 1 -7.84 19.02 -2.00
C MET A 1 -8.33 18.44 -3.34
N LEU A 2 -8.31 17.11 -3.48
CA LEU A 2 -8.89 16.38 -4.61
C LEU A 2 -10.42 16.52 -4.61
N THR A 3 -11.00 16.80 -5.77
CA THR A 3 -12.47 16.84 -5.94
C THR A 3 -13.03 15.44 -6.09
N ALA A 4 -14.36 15.27 -5.94
CA ALA A 4 -15.04 14.01 -6.24
C ALA A 4 -14.71 13.51 -7.67
N ARG A 5 -14.67 14.44 -8.62
CA ARG A 5 -14.30 14.14 -10.00
C ARG A 5 -12.84 13.72 -10.15
N ASP A 6 -11.93 14.33 -9.41
CA ASP A 6 -10.51 13.91 -9.43
C ASP A 6 -10.36 12.47 -8.91
N ARG A 7 -11.13 12.09 -7.88
CA ARG A 7 -11.14 10.72 -7.35
C ARG A 7 -11.71 9.71 -8.35
N GLU A 8 -12.79 10.07 -9.03
CA GLU A 8 -13.41 9.24 -10.07
C GLU A 8 -12.48 8.99 -11.27
N VAL A 9 -11.69 10.01 -11.64
CA VAL A 9 -10.65 9.87 -12.67
C VAL A 9 -9.56 8.89 -12.23
N LEU A 10 -9.12 8.96 -10.97
CA LEU A 10 -8.09 8.06 -10.44
C LEU A 10 -8.59 6.62 -10.25
N SER A 11 -9.87 6.44 -9.93
CA SER A 11 -10.49 5.11 -9.80
C SER A 11 -10.90 4.49 -11.14
N GLY A 12 -10.57 5.13 -12.26
CA GLY A 12 -10.87 4.62 -13.61
C GLY A 12 -12.34 4.68 -14.03
N GLY A 13 -13.18 5.40 -13.27
CA GLY A 13 -14.64 5.43 -13.47
C GLY A 13 -15.15 6.50 -14.41
N SER A 14 -14.28 7.26 -15.08
CA SER A 14 -14.70 8.48 -15.78
C SER A 14 -14.89 8.29 -17.29
N ASP A 15 -16.09 8.55 -17.79
CA ASP A 15 -16.39 8.71 -19.24
C ASP A 15 -15.84 10.05 -19.77
N LEU A 16 -14.52 10.23 -19.68
CA LEU A 16 -13.86 11.43 -20.18
C LEU A 16 -13.29 11.22 -21.58
N THR A 17 -13.29 12.29 -22.36
CA THR A 17 -12.44 12.34 -23.56
C THR A 17 -10.97 12.26 -23.14
N ARG A 18 -10.10 11.73 -24.02
CA ARG A 18 -8.65 11.65 -23.75
C ARG A 18 -8.02 12.99 -23.35
N SER A 19 -8.51 14.10 -23.89
CA SER A 19 -8.02 15.44 -23.52
C SER A 19 -8.44 15.81 -22.10
N ALA A 20 -9.72 15.60 -21.75
CA ALA A 20 -10.23 15.94 -20.42
C ALA A 20 -9.59 15.06 -19.33
N GLU A 21 -9.32 13.80 -19.63
CA GLU A 21 -8.59 12.90 -18.74
C GLU A 21 -7.14 13.37 -18.52
N ARG A 22 -6.43 13.76 -19.59
CA ARG A 22 -5.07 14.31 -19.50
C ARG A 22 -5.03 15.57 -18.65
N ASP A 23 -5.97 16.48 -18.86
CA ASP A 23 -6.03 17.75 -18.13
C ASP A 23 -6.38 17.52 -16.65
N ALA A 24 -7.25 16.55 -16.36
CA ALA A 24 -7.53 16.12 -14.99
C ALA A 24 -6.27 15.53 -14.32
N LYS A 25 -5.55 14.62 -14.99
CA LYS A 25 -4.28 14.06 -14.49
C LYS A 25 -3.22 15.13 -14.28
N TYR A 26 -3.13 16.13 -15.15
CA TYR A 26 -2.25 17.27 -14.95
C TYR A 26 -2.61 18.04 -13.68
N ARG A 27 -3.88 18.44 -13.53
CA ARG A 27 -4.36 19.15 -12.34
C ARG A 27 -4.14 18.36 -11.06
N ILE A 28 -4.37 17.05 -11.07
CA ILE A 28 -4.14 16.18 -9.91
C ILE A 28 -2.66 16.21 -9.50
N ARG A 29 -1.73 16.09 -10.46
CA ARG A 29 -0.28 16.17 -10.17
C ARG A 29 0.10 17.51 -9.53
N GLU A 30 -0.43 18.61 -10.05
CA GLU A 30 -0.16 19.94 -9.47
C GLU A 30 -0.73 20.08 -8.06
N LYS A 31 -1.92 19.53 -7.79
CA LYS A 31 -2.50 19.49 -6.44
C LYS A 31 -1.67 18.64 -5.46
N VAL A 32 -1.07 17.54 -5.92
CA VAL A 32 -0.20 16.70 -5.10
C VAL A 32 1.07 17.47 -4.73
N LYS A 33 1.71 18.16 -5.69
CA LYS A 33 2.87 19.02 -5.43
C LYS A 33 2.55 20.12 -4.42
N GLN A 34 1.46 20.84 -4.66
CA GLN A 34 0.98 21.87 -3.73
C GLN A 34 0.70 21.29 -2.34
N GLY A 35 0.16 20.07 -2.26
CA GLY A 35 -0.02 19.38 -0.98
C GLY A 35 1.29 19.15 -0.23
N PHE A 36 2.38 18.79 -0.92
CA PHE A 36 3.70 18.67 -0.29
C PHE A 36 4.25 20.03 0.16
N ASP A 37 4.09 21.07 -0.65
CA ASP A 37 4.48 22.44 -0.27
C ASP A 37 3.68 22.93 0.96
N ASP A 38 2.38 22.68 0.97
CA ASP A 38 1.48 22.99 2.10
C ASP A 38 1.89 22.21 3.36
N MET A 39 2.26 20.93 3.23
CA MET A 39 2.74 20.12 4.37
C MET A 39 4.04 20.68 4.95
N SER A 40 4.98 21.13 4.11
CA SER A 40 6.19 21.81 4.58
C SER A 40 5.84 23.09 5.33
N PHE A 41 4.93 23.90 4.78
CA PHE A 41 4.49 25.13 5.44
C PHE A 41 3.78 24.86 6.78
N LEU A 42 2.91 23.85 6.84
CA LEU A 42 2.23 23.45 8.06
C LEU A 42 3.20 22.92 9.11
N MET A 43 4.24 22.19 8.72
CA MET A 43 5.27 21.71 9.64
C MET A 43 5.92 22.88 10.39
N ASP A 44 6.27 23.95 9.67
CA ASP A 44 6.93 25.13 10.24
C ASP A 44 5.98 26.05 11.07
N ASN A 45 4.68 26.05 10.76
CA ASN A 45 3.76 27.09 11.25
C ASN A 45 2.59 26.57 12.10
N LEU A 46 2.28 25.29 12.05
CA LEU A 46 1.14 24.72 12.76
C LEU A 46 1.52 24.42 14.21
N GLY A 47 0.80 25.02 15.17
CA GLY A 47 1.10 24.86 16.59
C GLY A 47 0.87 23.44 17.12
N GLU A 48 1.54 23.10 18.22
CA GLU A 48 1.47 21.77 18.84
C GLU A 48 0.04 21.30 19.12
N LYS A 49 -0.82 22.18 19.67
CA LYS A 49 -2.22 21.84 19.98
C LYS A 49 -3.06 21.52 18.74
N ASP A 50 -2.83 22.24 17.64
CA ASP A 50 -3.57 21.97 16.40
C ASP A 50 -3.09 20.67 15.77
N ARG A 51 -1.78 20.37 15.85
CA ARG A 51 -1.23 19.06 15.47
C ARG A 51 -1.84 17.95 16.32
N GLU A 52 -1.90 18.11 17.64
CA GLU A 52 -2.51 17.14 18.55
C GLU A 52 -3.94 16.82 18.10
N LEU A 53 -4.80 17.83 17.91
CA LEU A 53 -6.19 17.61 17.49
C LEU A 53 -6.31 16.88 16.14
N ILE A 54 -5.49 17.24 15.15
CA ILE A 54 -5.53 16.60 13.83
C ILE A 54 -5.11 15.14 13.93
N PHE A 55 -4.00 14.87 14.61
CA PHE A 55 -3.45 13.52 14.69
C PHE A 55 -4.24 12.63 15.65
N ASP A 56 -4.87 13.18 16.68
CA ASP A 56 -5.80 12.44 17.55
C ASP A 56 -6.96 11.84 16.75
N ASP A 57 -7.56 12.63 15.87
CA ASP A 57 -8.66 12.18 15.04
C ASP A 57 -8.18 11.22 13.94
N LEU A 58 -7.03 11.53 13.32
CA LEU A 58 -6.44 10.72 12.26
C LEU A 58 -6.02 9.32 12.75
N LEU A 59 -5.45 9.22 13.95
CA LEU A 59 -4.98 7.96 14.53
C LEU A 59 -6.11 7.12 15.13
N LYS A 60 -7.27 7.73 15.43
CA LYS A 60 -8.49 7.02 15.84
C LYS A 60 -9.21 6.39 14.63
N GLN A 61 -9.04 6.97 13.45
CA GLN A 61 -9.43 6.35 12.19
C GLN A 61 -8.33 5.34 11.80
N GLU A 62 -8.71 4.20 11.20
CA GLU A 62 -7.77 3.10 10.89
C GLU A 62 -6.45 3.61 10.29
N VAL A 63 -5.32 3.05 10.76
CA VAL A 63 -3.91 3.48 10.53
C VAL A 63 -3.51 3.60 9.04
N ASP A 64 -4.40 3.20 8.13
CA ASP A 64 -4.22 3.08 6.70
C ASP A 64 -3.86 4.38 5.98
N HIS A 65 -4.27 5.55 6.47
CA HIS A 65 -4.00 6.82 5.78
C HIS A 65 -2.53 7.25 5.85
N ILE A 66 -1.87 7.05 6.99
CA ILE A 66 -0.44 7.36 7.15
C ILE A 66 0.37 6.38 6.31
N ALA A 67 0.04 5.09 6.39
CA ALA A 67 0.70 4.05 5.61
C ALA A 67 0.55 4.30 4.09
N ALA A 68 -0.66 4.65 3.62
CA ALA A 68 -0.91 4.97 2.21
C ALA A 68 -0.13 6.21 1.74
N THR A 69 0.03 7.21 2.61
CA THR A 69 0.82 8.42 2.30
C THR A 69 2.30 8.08 2.15
N LEU A 70 2.85 7.30 3.09
CA LEU A 70 4.25 6.84 3.03
C LEU A 70 4.49 5.94 1.81
N ALA A 71 3.54 5.05 1.50
CA ALA A 71 3.61 4.21 0.29
C ALA A 71 3.61 5.04 -1.00
N LEU A 72 2.78 6.08 -1.08
CA LEU A 72 2.78 7.00 -2.22
C LEU A 72 4.13 7.72 -2.39
N ILE A 73 4.74 8.15 -1.27
CA ILE A 73 6.07 8.79 -1.30
C ILE A 73 7.12 7.79 -1.79
N TYR A 74 7.14 6.57 -1.25
CA TYR A 74 8.08 5.53 -1.66
C TYR A 74 7.94 5.21 -3.17
N LEU A 75 6.71 4.98 -3.65
CA LEU A 75 6.45 4.74 -5.07
C LEU A 75 6.85 5.93 -5.94
N GLY A 76 6.61 7.16 -5.48
CA GLY A 76 7.05 8.37 -6.17
C GLY A 76 8.57 8.48 -6.31
N ILE A 77 9.31 8.04 -5.28
CA ILE A 77 10.77 7.93 -5.31
C ILE A 77 11.22 6.83 -6.29
N GLU A 78 10.63 5.64 -6.21
CA GLU A 78 10.95 4.48 -7.06
C GLU A 78 10.70 4.76 -8.55
N ASP A 79 9.57 5.41 -8.87
CA ASP A 79 9.18 5.76 -10.23
C ASP A 79 9.97 6.96 -10.79
N SER A 80 10.62 7.75 -9.91
CA SER A 80 11.37 8.93 -10.31
C SER A 80 12.63 8.55 -11.11
N PRO A 81 12.85 9.17 -12.28
CA PRO A 81 14.04 8.91 -13.08
C PRO A 81 15.32 9.55 -12.51
N VAL A 82 15.19 10.44 -11.52
CA VAL A 82 16.28 11.32 -11.06
C VAL A 82 17.28 10.59 -10.16
N ASP A 83 16.88 9.53 -9.44
CA ASP A 83 17.80 8.83 -8.53
C ASP A 83 17.46 7.33 -8.34
N ARG A 84 17.40 6.60 -9.45
CA ARG A 84 17.06 5.15 -9.47
C ARG A 84 18.03 4.23 -8.74
N LYS A 85 19.14 4.74 -8.21
CA LYS A 85 20.23 3.88 -7.74
C LYS A 85 19.89 3.14 -6.45
N ASP A 86 19.07 3.74 -5.58
CA ASP A 86 18.64 3.12 -4.32
C ASP A 86 17.41 3.84 -3.72
N PRO A 87 16.17 3.50 -4.15
CA PRO A 87 14.95 4.14 -3.64
C PRO A 87 14.73 3.86 -2.15
N ASP A 88 15.13 2.67 -1.68
CA ASP A 88 15.08 2.28 -0.27
C ASP A 88 15.92 3.24 0.57
N LYS A 89 17.18 3.46 0.18
CA LYS A 89 18.07 4.41 0.86
C LYS A 89 17.54 5.83 0.89
N LEU A 90 17.07 6.37 -0.24
CA LEU A 90 16.57 7.75 -0.30
C LEU A 90 15.32 7.96 0.57
N PHE A 91 14.41 6.98 0.58
CA PHE A 91 13.25 7.00 1.46
C PHE A 91 13.66 7.01 2.93
N MET A 92 14.65 6.18 3.30
CA MET A 92 15.16 6.08 4.67
C MET A 92 15.91 7.33 5.13
N GLU A 93 16.74 7.91 4.27
CA GLU A 93 17.40 9.20 4.53
C GLU A 93 16.35 10.30 4.77
N SER A 94 15.25 10.31 3.99
CA SER A 94 14.16 11.28 4.15
C SER A 94 13.44 11.13 5.49
N LEU A 95 13.19 9.89 5.95
CA LEU A 95 12.64 9.64 7.29
C LEU A 95 13.62 10.07 8.40
N GLY A 96 14.91 9.80 8.22
CA GLY A 96 15.99 10.26 9.09
C GLY A 96 15.97 11.77 9.29
N VAL A 97 15.92 12.52 8.19
CA VAL A 97 15.83 13.98 8.22
C VAL A 97 14.55 14.44 8.91
N ALA A 98 13.40 13.84 8.60
CA ALA A 98 12.13 14.21 9.23
C ALA A 98 12.16 14.01 10.75
N TYR A 99 12.69 12.87 11.22
CA TYR A 99 12.83 12.62 12.65
C TYR A 99 13.79 13.62 13.30
N TYR A 100 14.94 13.88 12.68
CA TYR A 100 15.92 14.83 13.17
C TYR A 100 15.33 16.24 13.32
N VAL A 101 14.63 16.74 12.31
CA VAL A 101 13.96 18.06 12.36
C VAL A 101 13.00 18.14 13.54
N CYS A 102 12.13 17.14 13.70
CA CYS A 102 11.13 17.13 14.78
C CYS A 102 11.73 16.98 16.19
N THR A 103 12.92 16.40 16.31
CA THR A 103 13.55 16.13 17.61
C THR A 103 14.56 17.20 18.02
N ASN A 104 15.24 17.84 17.07
CA ASN A 104 16.11 18.99 17.34
C ASN A 104 15.35 20.21 17.88
N GLU A 105 14.08 20.38 17.54
CA GLU A 105 13.22 21.41 18.16
C GLU A 105 13.15 21.28 19.68
N ARG A 106 13.46 20.10 20.23
CA ARG A 106 13.50 19.82 21.68
C ARG A 106 14.87 20.06 22.31
N GLY A 107 15.87 20.49 21.54
CA GLY A 107 17.22 20.83 22.03
C GLY A 107 18.11 19.62 22.35
N GLU A 108 17.73 18.43 21.90
CA GLU A 108 18.46 17.19 22.12
C GLU A 108 19.10 16.70 20.81
N LEU A 109 20.37 16.30 20.87
CA LEU A 109 21.08 15.71 19.72
C LEU A 109 20.81 14.21 19.69
N TYR A 110 20.09 13.75 18.68
CA TYR A 110 19.81 12.33 18.47
C TYR A 110 20.66 11.78 17.33
N ASP A 111 21.31 10.64 17.58
CA ASP A 111 21.89 9.78 16.54
C ASP A 111 20.87 8.69 16.24
N VAL A 112 20.29 8.71 15.03
CA VAL A 112 19.14 7.86 14.68
C VAL A 112 19.50 7.03 13.46
N ASP A 113 19.54 5.73 13.67
CA ASP A 113 19.72 4.73 12.61
C ASP A 113 18.36 4.14 12.26
N PHE A 114 17.87 4.45 11.06
CA PHE A 114 16.71 3.79 10.48
C PHE A 114 17.22 2.72 9.51
N SER A 115 16.94 1.45 9.80
CA SER A 115 17.22 0.34 8.88
C SER A 115 15.93 -0.42 8.56
N ILE A 116 15.68 -0.66 7.27
CA ILE A 116 14.67 -1.61 6.81
C ILE A 116 15.40 -2.86 6.33
N ASN A 117 15.19 -3.96 7.03
CA ASN A 117 15.62 -5.28 6.57
C ASN A 117 14.53 -5.88 5.68
N VAL A 118 14.55 -5.54 4.39
CA VAL A 118 13.67 -6.18 3.40
C VAL A 118 14.28 -7.50 2.95
N GLU A 119 13.83 -8.61 3.53
CA GLU A 119 14.11 -9.93 2.95
C GLU A 119 13.23 -10.13 1.71
N ARG A 120 13.75 -9.73 0.54
CA ARG A 120 13.13 -10.04 -0.76
C ARG A 120 13.30 -11.52 -1.07
N LYS A 121 12.39 -12.34 -0.55
CA LYS A 121 12.28 -13.74 -0.95
C LYS A 121 11.44 -13.78 -2.23
N LYS A 122 11.99 -14.28 -3.34
CA LYS A 122 11.14 -14.93 -4.34
C LYS A 122 10.42 -16.05 -3.59
N PRO A 123 9.09 -16.02 -3.47
CA PRO A 123 8.41 -17.13 -2.84
C PRO A 123 8.69 -18.37 -3.66
N ASP A 124 9.26 -19.37 -2.99
CA ASP A 124 9.30 -20.73 -3.49
C ASP A 124 7.83 -21.16 -3.69
N GLU A 125 7.43 -21.31 -4.95
CA GLU A 125 6.05 -21.60 -5.40
C GLU A 125 5.49 -22.81 -4.66
N ASP A 126 6.25 -23.91 -4.63
CA ASP A 126 5.88 -25.14 -3.94
C ASP A 126 5.73 -24.94 -2.44
N ARG A 127 6.58 -24.09 -1.85
CA ARG A 127 6.48 -23.76 -0.43
C ARG A 127 5.26 -22.89 -0.14
N LEU A 128 4.98 -21.89 -0.98
CA LEU A 128 3.85 -20.98 -0.84
C LEU A 128 2.53 -21.73 -0.97
N PHE A 129 2.43 -22.56 -2.01
CA PHE A 129 1.28 -23.40 -2.27
C PHE A 129 1.03 -24.38 -1.12
N ARG A 130 2.08 -25.06 -0.61
CA ARG A 130 1.97 -25.94 0.58
C ARG A 130 1.56 -25.17 1.84
N LYS A 131 2.06 -23.96 2.04
CA LYS A 131 1.71 -23.11 3.19
C LYS A 131 0.22 -22.80 3.19
N ILE A 132 -0.33 -22.39 2.04
CA ILE A 132 -1.76 -22.11 1.90
C ILE A 132 -2.61 -23.38 2.06
N LYS A 133 -2.20 -24.51 1.45
CA LYS A 133 -2.90 -25.80 1.62
C LYS A 133 -3.03 -26.26 3.07
N ARG A 134 -2.09 -25.85 3.93
CA ARG A 134 -2.08 -26.20 5.36
C ARG A 134 -2.91 -25.26 6.23
N GLY A 135 -3.46 -24.18 5.66
CA GLY A 135 -4.17 -23.13 6.41
C GLY A 135 -3.26 -22.12 7.08
N ASP A 136 -1.94 -22.18 6.86
CA ASP A 136 -0.96 -21.23 7.42
C ASP A 136 -0.76 -20.01 6.51
N GLY A 137 -1.59 -19.86 5.47
CA GLY A 137 -1.44 -18.85 4.42
C GLY A 137 -2.01 -17.48 4.80
N THR A 138 -1.33 -16.43 4.40
CA THR A 138 -1.79 -15.04 4.52
C THR A 138 -2.41 -14.54 3.22
N TYR A 139 -3.19 -13.46 3.28
CA TYR A 139 -3.74 -12.84 2.07
C TYR A 139 -2.65 -12.38 1.10
N ALA A 140 -1.51 -11.91 1.62
CA ALA A 140 -0.34 -11.59 0.80
C ALA A 140 0.20 -12.82 0.03
N ASP A 141 0.23 -13.99 0.67
CA ASP A 141 0.62 -15.25 0.01
C ASP A 141 -0.36 -15.60 -1.13
N PHE A 142 -1.66 -15.42 -0.90
CA PHE A 142 -2.69 -15.66 -1.91
C PHE A 142 -2.60 -14.70 -3.10
N VAL A 143 -2.43 -13.40 -2.84
CA VAL A 143 -2.22 -12.39 -3.89
C VAL A 143 -0.98 -12.76 -4.72
N HIS A 144 0.09 -13.22 -4.06
CA HIS A 144 1.30 -13.61 -4.77
C HIS A 144 1.07 -14.82 -5.70
N LEU A 145 0.37 -15.87 -5.26
CA LEU A 145 -0.02 -16.98 -6.15
C LEU A 145 -0.84 -16.49 -7.34
N HIS A 146 -1.77 -15.56 -7.12
CA HIS A 146 -2.57 -14.98 -8.19
C HIS A 146 -1.71 -14.21 -9.20
N THR A 147 -0.75 -13.40 -8.74
CA THR A 147 0.20 -12.69 -9.62
C THR A 147 1.08 -13.65 -10.41
N MET A 148 1.40 -14.81 -9.85
CA MET A 148 2.18 -15.86 -10.51
C MET A 148 1.36 -16.74 -11.47
N GLY A 149 0.03 -16.57 -11.52
CA GLY A 149 -0.85 -17.39 -12.35
C GLY A 149 -1.12 -18.80 -11.80
N LEU A 150 -0.83 -19.05 -10.52
CA LEU A 150 -0.94 -20.37 -9.88
C LEU A 150 -2.19 -20.51 -8.98
N VAL A 151 -3.09 -19.52 -9.02
CA VAL A 151 -4.31 -19.54 -8.20
C VAL A 151 -5.33 -20.59 -8.69
N GLU A 152 -5.28 -20.93 -9.99
CA GLU A 152 -6.17 -21.94 -10.57
C GLU A 152 -5.87 -23.32 -10.00
N ASP A 153 -4.60 -23.71 -9.91
CA ASP A 153 -4.15 -24.95 -9.27
C ASP A 153 -4.65 -25.05 -7.81
N LEU A 154 -4.71 -23.92 -7.09
CA LEU A 154 -5.22 -23.87 -5.72
C LEU A 154 -6.73 -24.14 -5.69
N TYR A 155 -7.47 -23.57 -6.64
CA TYR A 155 -8.90 -23.80 -6.76
C TYR A 155 -9.22 -25.24 -7.15
N GLU A 156 -8.47 -25.82 -8.10
CA GLU A 156 -8.59 -27.23 -8.47
C GLU A 156 -8.34 -28.13 -7.25
N TYR A 157 -7.26 -27.90 -6.51
CA TYR A 157 -6.98 -28.64 -5.27
C TYR A 157 -8.12 -28.57 -4.25
N VAL A 158 -8.66 -27.37 -4.00
CA VAL A 158 -9.78 -27.16 -3.07
C VAL A 158 -11.03 -27.94 -3.51
N ILE A 159 -11.26 -28.03 -4.82
CA ILE A 159 -12.39 -28.78 -5.39
C ILE A 159 -12.17 -30.29 -5.30
N GLU A 160 -11.00 -30.77 -5.70
CA GLU A 160 -10.66 -32.20 -5.73
C GLU A 160 -10.64 -32.82 -4.34
N GLU A 161 -10.13 -32.08 -3.35
CA GLU A 161 -9.99 -32.55 -1.98
C GLU A 161 -11.21 -32.23 -1.10
N GLU A 162 -12.19 -31.51 -1.64
CA GLU A 162 -13.36 -30.99 -0.91
C GLU A 162 -12.99 -30.23 0.38
N LYS A 163 -11.89 -29.48 0.36
CA LYS A 163 -11.36 -28.76 1.53
C LYS A 163 -11.78 -27.29 1.55
N VAL A 164 -11.94 -26.75 2.75
CA VAL A 164 -12.01 -25.31 2.97
C VAL A 164 -10.63 -24.83 3.40
N ILE A 165 -10.11 -23.81 2.73
CA ILE A 165 -8.84 -23.16 3.09
C ILE A 165 -9.15 -21.79 3.68
N SER A 166 -8.73 -21.57 4.92
CA SER A 166 -8.70 -20.25 5.55
C SER A 166 -7.41 -19.51 5.21
N ILE A 167 -7.55 -18.22 4.92
CA ILE A 167 -6.44 -17.31 4.64
C ILE A 167 -6.54 -16.13 5.61
N SER A 168 -5.49 -15.91 6.40
CA SER A 168 -5.46 -14.82 7.37
C SER A 168 -5.25 -13.47 6.69
N MET A 169 -6.10 -12.48 6.99
CA MET A 169 -5.91 -11.09 6.54
C MET A 169 -4.88 -10.41 7.44
N LEU A 170 -3.85 -9.80 6.86
CA LEU A 170 -2.76 -9.20 7.62
C LEU A 170 -3.31 -8.05 8.50
N GLY A 171 -3.08 -8.11 9.82
CA GLY A 171 -3.57 -7.09 10.75
C GLY A 171 -5.06 -7.20 11.13
N SER A 172 -5.74 -8.29 10.80
CA SER A 172 -7.15 -8.51 11.12
C SER A 172 -7.40 -9.91 11.71
N GLU A 173 -8.39 -10.04 12.59
CA GLU A 173 -8.89 -11.35 13.05
C GLU A 173 -9.79 -12.03 12.01
N THR A 174 -10.07 -11.35 10.89
CA THR A 174 -10.94 -11.86 9.83
C THR A 174 -10.19 -12.81 8.91
N GLU A 175 -10.79 -13.97 8.61
CA GLU A 175 -10.26 -14.94 7.66
C GLU A 175 -11.04 -14.87 6.33
N TYR A 176 -10.31 -15.03 5.23
CA TYR A 176 -10.90 -15.25 3.91
C TYR A 176 -10.94 -16.76 3.63
N GLU A 177 -12.14 -17.30 3.43
CA GLU A 177 -12.32 -18.72 3.14
C GLU A 177 -12.44 -19.00 1.64
N ILE A 178 -11.61 -19.94 1.16
CA ILE A 178 -11.76 -20.56 -0.15
C ILE A 178 -12.45 -21.91 0.05
N THR A 179 -13.73 -21.96 -0.31
CA THR A 179 -14.54 -23.18 -0.32
C THR A 179 -14.56 -23.83 -1.70
N PRO A 180 -14.91 -25.13 -1.82
CA PRO A 180 -15.12 -25.78 -3.12
C PRO A 180 -16.14 -25.05 -3.99
N ARG A 181 -17.17 -24.44 -3.38
CA ARG A 181 -18.18 -23.66 -4.09
C ARG A 181 -17.61 -22.36 -4.67
N THR A 182 -16.84 -21.61 -3.88
CA THR A 182 -16.23 -20.36 -4.34
C THR A 182 -15.13 -20.62 -5.37
N ALA A 183 -14.35 -21.69 -5.20
CA ALA A 183 -13.34 -22.13 -6.17
C ALA A 183 -13.97 -22.46 -7.54
N LYS A 184 -15.05 -23.26 -7.57
CA LYS A 184 -15.80 -23.57 -8.81
C LYS A 184 -16.29 -22.31 -9.52
N ALA A 185 -16.89 -21.39 -8.76
CA ALA A 185 -17.39 -20.14 -9.32
C ALA A 185 -16.27 -19.27 -9.94
N ARG A 186 -15.09 -19.24 -9.31
CA ARG A 186 -13.94 -18.48 -9.81
C ARG A 186 -13.35 -19.08 -11.08
N LEU A 187 -13.14 -20.40 -11.14
CA LEU A 187 -12.66 -21.08 -12.35
C LEU A 187 -13.63 -20.89 -13.54
N SER A 188 -14.94 -20.97 -13.29
CA SER A 188 -15.95 -20.74 -14.34
C SER A 188 -16.03 -19.28 -14.83
N SER A 189 -15.50 -18.32 -14.06
CA SER A 189 -15.55 -16.89 -14.41
C SER A 189 -14.29 -16.42 -15.16
N GLY A 190 -13.20 -17.17 -15.13
CA GLY A 190 -11.93 -16.84 -15.81
C GLY A 190 -11.80 -17.38 -17.23
N SER A 191 -12.75 -18.19 -17.71
CA SER A 191 -12.72 -18.84 -19.04
C SER A 191 -13.39 -18.03 -20.18
N ASN A 192 -13.54 -16.72 -20.04
CA ASN A 192 -14.10 -15.82 -21.06
C ASN A 192 -13.12 -14.72 -21.46
#